data_AF-D0NNP0-F1
#
_entry.id   AF-D0NNP0-F1
#
_cell.length_a   1.000
_cell.length_b   1.000
_cell.length_c   1.000
_cell.angle_alpha   90.00
_cell.angle_beta   90.00
_cell.angle_gamma   90.00
#
_symmetry.space_group_name_H-M   'P 1'
#
loop_
_entity.id
_entity.type
_entity.pdbx_description
1 polymer ?
#
loop_
_entity_poly.entity_id
_entity_poly.type
_entity_poly.pdbx_seq_one_letter_code
_entity_poly.pdbx_strand_id
1 'polypeptide(L)'
;MEPIMIVLPGFPAKTPNHGGKVLGPLPDRAEELALARLERFCMSIEEVYPIGCHVTIFSDGRVFGDLVGASLENIRAYKNGLKELVKEAGHTHIQSDGLENYTKTDDPVREVLDRFHIDQMDMDARIANEPDVGNNFRSFSQFMERDMAHRWEGKSEAEMRKGCDEVARNMMLRNVGFSSLVAKEYGHAVRVSIHCYNNAGSKFGIHLLPARRMDSPRTPWHSVIREDVDGAVHAMDLKDVDTDKYDLVYKHGRKWGYIERPPCTPEETAHWAPLHVELIRTQMFIIAQAMEGFPAPSIMDVPREAIRSLVLRYGVVTLRGFKQDDDFETATERWGDVLQWPKGTFAAGNIFDVKTETGTTLIGQTLEAMSFHYDGMLKKKTPESTELGDAPVFMFFHCVEANPPEGDPKSGNTIITDTRRLLSALPLATVERLKTISLEYRTSMFRHHGRVHTSPVVDTHPITDAPDVRFVGGI
;
A
#
# COMPACT_ATOMS: atom_id res chain seq x y z
N MET A 1 14.74 15.95 -42.25
CA MET A 1 15.04 15.82 -40.81
C MET A 1 13.87 15.08 -40.20
N GLU A 2 14.13 14.08 -39.36
CA GLU A 2 13.12 13.17 -38.81
C GLU A 2 13.18 13.19 -37.27
N PRO A 3 12.10 12.82 -36.56
CA PRO A 3 12.14 12.66 -35.11
C PRO A 3 13.20 11.63 -34.69
N ILE A 4 13.91 11.90 -33.59
CA ILE A 4 14.87 10.93 -33.06
C ILE A 4 14.08 9.75 -32.49
N MET A 5 14.38 8.54 -32.98
CA MET A 5 13.82 7.32 -32.42
C MET A 5 14.71 6.80 -31.30
N ILE A 6 14.11 6.53 -30.14
CA ILE A 6 14.79 5.97 -28.98
C ILE A 6 14.12 4.65 -28.63
N VAL A 7 14.89 3.57 -28.50
CA VAL A 7 14.35 2.27 -28.09
C VAL A 7 14.84 1.90 -26.70
N LEU A 8 13.89 1.60 -25.81
CA LEU A 8 14.14 1.19 -24.43
C LEU A 8 13.58 -0.22 -24.20
N PRO A 9 14.43 -1.25 -24.25
CA PRO A 9 14.06 -2.57 -23.75
C PRO A 9 13.88 -2.53 -22.22
N GLY A 10 12.72 -2.97 -21.74
CA GLY A 10 12.38 -3.02 -20.33
C GLY A 10 10.88 -2.96 -20.07
N PHE A 11 10.48 -2.75 -18.81
CA PHE A 11 9.09 -2.85 -18.37
C PHE A 11 8.44 -4.21 -18.73
N PRO A 12 9.01 -5.34 -18.25
CA PRO A 12 8.50 -6.67 -18.57
C PRO A 12 7.18 -7.00 -17.87
N ALA A 13 7.22 -6.93 -16.55
CA ALA A 13 6.18 -7.19 -15.57
C ALA A 13 6.75 -6.83 -14.19
N LYS A 14 5.91 -6.59 -13.18
CA LYS A 14 6.36 -6.59 -11.77
C LYS A 14 6.96 -7.94 -11.42
N THR A 15 8.01 -7.93 -10.61
CA THR A 15 8.56 -9.18 -10.05
C THR A 15 7.48 -9.96 -9.30
N PRO A 16 7.45 -11.31 -9.40
CA PRO A 16 6.49 -12.13 -8.65
C PRO A 16 6.68 -12.09 -7.13
N ASN A 17 7.78 -11.50 -6.64
CA ASN A 17 8.02 -11.30 -5.22
C ASN A 17 7.21 -10.12 -4.63
N HIS A 18 5.88 -10.29 -4.57
CA HIS A 18 4.92 -9.30 -4.06
C HIS A 18 4.94 -9.13 -2.53
N GLY A 19 5.56 -10.05 -1.79
CA GLY A 19 5.72 -9.94 -0.33
C GLY A 19 6.98 -9.18 0.08
N GLY A 20 8.02 -9.21 -0.76
CA GLY A 20 9.34 -8.66 -0.40
C GLY A 20 9.75 -7.43 -1.19
N LYS A 21 9.35 -7.28 -2.46
CA LYS A 21 9.93 -6.26 -3.34
C LYS A 21 8.96 -5.23 -3.89
N VAL A 22 7.71 -5.61 -4.17
CA VAL A 22 6.73 -4.76 -4.88
C VAL A 22 5.33 -4.90 -4.29
N LEU A 23 4.46 -3.90 -4.51
CA LEU A 23 3.12 -3.86 -3.91
C LEU A 23 2.10 -4.85 -4.51
N GLY A 24 2.36 -5.32 -5.73
CA GLY A 24 1.44 -6.17 -6.49
C GLY A 24 1.91 -6.38 -7.94
N PRO A 25 1.10 -7.03 -8.80
CA PRO A 25 1.46 -7.36 -10.18
C PRO A 25 1.27 -6.20 -11.17
N LEU A 26 0.56 -5.15 -10.77
CA LEU A 26 0.21 -4.03 -11.64
C LEU A 26 1.17 -2.83 -11.46
N PRO A 27 1.28 -1.93 -12.45
CA PRO A 27 2.05 -0.69 -12.33
C PRO A 27 1.57 0.17 -11.15
N ASP A 28 2.53 0.72 -10.41
CA ASP A 28 2.30 1.56 -9.26
C ASP A 28 3.04 2.91 -9.41
N ARG A 29 3.26 3.64 -8.32
CA ARG A 29 3.97 4.93 -8.33
C ARG A 29 5.35 4.84 -8.98
N ALA A 30 6.02 3.69 -8.93
CA ALA A 30 7.34 3.53 -9.53
C ALA A 30 7.27 3.67 -11.06
N GLU A 31 6.31 3.02 -11.70
CA GLU A 31 6.10 3.13 -13.14
C GLU A 31 5.61 4.53 -13.54
N GLU A 32 4.70 5.12 -12.77
CA GLU A 32 4.20 6.48 -13.01
C GLU A 32 5.36 7.50 -13.07
N LEU A 33 6.27 7.44 -12.10
CA LEU A 33 7.44 8.34 -12.07
C LEU A 33 8.42 8.06 -13.22
N ALA A 34 8.62 6.79 -13.57
CA ALA A 34 9.50 6.42 -14.66
C ALA A 34 8.99 6.90 -16.02
N LEU A 35 7.69 6.75 -16.28
CA LEU A 35 7.05 7.24 -17.49
C LEU A 35 7.10 8.77 -17.54
N ALA A 36 6.78 9.46 -16.44
CA ALA A 36 6.88 10.92 -16.38
C ALA A 36 8.32 11.42 -16.60
N ARG A 37 9.33 10.67 -16.17
CA ARG A 37 10.73 10.98 -16.41
C ARG A 37 11.13 10.82 -17.88
N LEU A 38 10.65 9.76 -18.54
CA LEU A 38 10.87 9.55 -19.98
C LEU A 38 10.19 10.66 -20.81
N GLU A 39 8.97 11.05 -20.46
CA GLU A 39 8.27 12.14 -21.11
C GLU A 39 9.05 13.46 -20.99
N ARG A 40 9.48 13.82 -19.77
CA ARG A 40 10.29 15.02 -19.54
C ARG A 40 11.60 14.98 -20.30
N PHE A 41 12.24 13.81 -20.39
CA PHE A 41 13.45 13.65 -21.18
C PHE A 41 13.22 13.96 -22.66
N CYS A 42 12.13 13.48 -23.25
CA CYS A 42 11.76 13.80 -24.62
C CYS A 42 11.47 15.30 -24.81
N MET A 43 10.70 15.91 -23.90
CA MET A 43 10.39 17.33 -23.93
C MET A 43 11.66 18.20 -23.89
N SER A 44 12.65 17.83 -23.06
CA SER A 44 13.93 18.55 -23.02
C SER A 44 14.75 18.43 -24.31
N ILE A 45 14.60 17.35 -25.08
CA ILE A 45 15.19 17.23 -26.42
C ILE A 45 14.46 18.15 -27.41
N GLU A 46 13.14 18.21 -27.34
CA GLU A 46 12.31 19.07 -28.20
C GLU A 46 12.63 20.56 -28.08
N GLU A 47 12.99 21.02 -26.88
CA GLU A 47 13.42 22.39 -26.64
C GLU A 47 14.61 22.82 -27.51
N VAL A 48 15.50 21.88 -27.87
CA VAL A 48 16.71 22.15 -28.67
C VAL A 48 16.65 21.55 -30.08
N TYR A 49 15.80 20.55 -30.31
CA TYR A 49 15.55 19.92 -31.59
C TYR A 49 14.03 19.88 -31.84
N PRO A 50 13.44 20.93 -32.45
CA PRO A 50 11.97 21.10 -32.53
C PRO A 50 11.20 20.01 -33.27
N ILE A 51 11.88 19.13 -34.01
CA ILE A 51 11.28 17.95 -34.66
C ILE A 51 11.02 16.83 -33.64
N GLY A 52 11.75 16.88 -32.52
CA GLY A 52 11.52 16.07 -31.34
C GLY A 52 12.02 14.65 -31.41
N CYS A 53 11.52 13.84 -30.49
CA CYS A 53 11.89 12.44 -30.36
C CYS A 53 10.76 11.60 -29.78
N HIS A 54 10.80 10.30 -30.05
CA HIS A 54 9.91 9.34 -29.43
C HIS A 54 10.71 8.25 -28.72
N VAL A 55 10.23 7.84 -27.55
CA VAL A 55 10.74 6.67 -26.83
C VAL A 55 9.77 5.51 -27.02
N THR A 56 10.24 4.46 -27.67
CA THR A 56 9.54 3.19 -27.76
C THR A 56 9.99 2.26 -26.65
N ILE A 57 9.08 2.00 -25.71
CA ILE A 57 9.27 0.95 -24.70
C ILE A 57 9.02 -0.40 -25.36
N PHE A 58 10.10 -1.14 -25.59
CA PHE A 58 10.03 -2.51 -26.08
C PHE A 58 9.91 -3.44 -24.87
N SER A 59 8.68 -3.84 -24.54
CA SER A 59 8.45 -4.73 -23.40
C SER A 59 9.08 -6.11 -23.62
N ASP A 60 9.94 -6.50 -22.69
CA ASP A 60 10.65 -7.78 -22.68
C ASP A 60 9.97 -8.85 -21.82
N GLY A 61 8.73 -8.60 -21.39
CA GLY A 61 7.94 -9.53 -20.56
C GLY A 61 7.72 -10.88 -21.23
N ARG A 62 7.36 -10.90 -22.53
CA ARG A 62 7.22 -12.15 -23.30
C ARG A 62 8.55 -12.85 -23.60
N VAL A 63 9.69 -12.17 -23.41
CA VAL A 63 11.02 -12.74 -23.62
C VAL A 63 11.47 -13.51 -22.38
N PHE A 64 11.21 -12.98 -21.18
CA PHE A 64 11.78 -13.52 -19.93
C PHE A 64 10.75 -14.02 -18.91
N GLY A 65 9.46 -13.75 -19.12
CA GLY A 65 8.42 -13.91 -18.10
C GLY A 65 8.34 -15.30 -17.48
N ASP A 66 8.34 -16.34 -18.29
CA ASP A 66 8.30 -17.74 -17.86
C ASP A 66 9.56 -18.14 -17.05
N LEU A 67 10.72 -17.56 -17.36
CA LEU A 67 11.95 -17.83 -16.61
C LEU A 67 11.89 -17.29 -15.18
N VAL A 68 11.30 -16.10 -15.02
CA VAL A 68 11.22 -15.40 -13.73
C VAL A 68 9.92 -15.70 -12.97
N GLY A 69 9.00 -16.49 -13.54
CA GLY A 69 7.73 -16.86 -12.92
C GLY A 69 6.60 -15.83 -13.08
N ALA A 70 6.73 -14.88 -14.01
CA ALA A 70 5.66 -13.96 -14.36
C ALA A 70 4.69 -14.64 -15.36
N SER A 71 3.41 -14.76 -14.97
CA SER A 71 2.38 -15.32 -15.84
C SER A 71 2.11 -14.42 -17.06
N LEU A 72 1.67 -15.02 -18.17
CA LEU A 72 1.25 -14.26 -19.36
C LEU A 72 0.11 -13.28 -19.06
N GLU A 73 -0.77 -13.62 -18.12
CA GLU A 73 -1.82 -12.73 -17.63
C GLU A 73 -1.24 -11.49 -16.95
N ASN A 74 -0.29 -11.67 -16.01
CA ASN A 74 0.36 -10.56 -15.31
C ASN A 74 1.17 -9.68 -16.28
N ILE A 75 1.86 -10.27 -17.25
CA ILE A 75 2.59 -9.52 -18.29
C ILE A 75 1.62 -8.66 -19.10
N ARG A 76 0.49 -9.22 -19.53
CA ARG A 76 -0.54 -8.50 -20.29
C ARG A 76 -1.17 -7.39 -19.45
N ALA A 77 -1.55 -7.70 -18.21
CA ALA A 77 -2.16 -6.73 -17.30
C ALA A 77 -1.20 -5.58 -16.97
N TYR A 78 0.07 -5.88 -16.74
CA TYR A 78 1.11 -4.88 -16.52
C TYR A 78 1.30 -3.97 -17.75
N LYS A 79 1.43 -4.56 -18.94
CA LYS A 79 1.56 -3.81 -20.21
C LYS A 79 0.35 -2.91 -20.47
N ASN A 80 -0.86 -3.40 -20.21
CA ASN A 80 -2.08 -2.60 -20.36
C ASN A 80 -2.12 -1.46 -19.34
N GLY A 81 -1.77 -1.73 -18.08
CA GLY A 81 -1.69 -0.70 -17.04
C GLY A 81 -0.68 0.42 -17.38
N LEU A 82 0.46 0.09 -18.01
CA LEU A 82 1.40 1.11 -18.47
C LEU A 82 0.80 2.01 -19.56
N LYS A 83 0.08 1.42 -20.53
CA LYS A 83 -0.60 2.17 -21.58
C LYS A 83 -1.68 3.09 -21.01
N GLU A 84 -2.40 2.63 -19.97
CA GLU A 84 -3.36 3.45 -19.23
C GLU A 84 -2.67 4.63 -18.56
N LEU A 85 -1.55 4.41 -17.85
CA LEU A 85 -0.81 5.51 -17.21
C LEU A 85 -0.29 6.55 -18.21
N VAL A 86 0.28 6.11 -19.34
CA VAL A 86 0.72 7.02 -20.42
C VAL A 86 -0.46 7.86 -20.93
N LYS A 87 -1.61 7.22 -21.17
CA LYS A 87 -2.82 7.90 -21.67
C LYS A 87 -3.39 8.87 -20.64
N GLU A 88 -3.53 8.45 -19.38
CA GLU A 88 -4.09 9.27 -18.29
C GLU A 88 -3.23 10.49 -18.00
N ALA A 89 -1.90 10.35 -18.06
CA ALA A 89 -0.97 11.46 -17.87
C ALA A 89 -0.83 12.37 -19.10
N GLY A 90 -1.48 12.04 -20.22
CA GLY A 90 -1.39 12.80 -21.47
C GLY A 90 0.00 12.79 -22.10
N HIS A 91 0.81 11.76 -21.84
CA HIS A 91 2.15 11.64 -22.41
C HIS A 91 2.07 11.36 -23.91
N THR A 92 2.82 12.13 -24.69
CA THR A 92 2.73 12.12 -26.17
C THR A 92 3.96 11.52 -26.85
N HIS A 93 5.07 11.39 -26.14
CA HIS A 93 6.34 10.93 -26.71
C HIS A 93 6.60 9.44 -26.49
N ILE A 94 5.79 8.77 -25.66
CA ILE A 94 6.01 7.38 -25.25
C ILE A 94 5.16 6.43 -26.08
N GLN A 95 5.83 5.49 -26.75
CA GLN A 95 5.21 4.42 -27.53
C GLN A 95 5.44 3.07 -26.87
N SER A 96 4.56 2.11 -27.14
CA SER A 96 4.66 0.74 -26.61
C SER A 96 4.81 -0.24 -27.76
N ASP A 97 5.78 -1.14 -27.62
CA ASP A 97 6.03 -2.24 -28.54
C ASP A 97 6.27 -3.55 -27.77
N GLY A 98 6.42 -4.66 -28.47
CA GLY A 98 6.65 -5.96 -27.86
C GLY A 98 6.86 -7.08 -28.88
N LEU A 99 7.27 -8.23 -28.35
CA LEU A 99 7.64 -9.41 -29.13
C LEU A 99 6.51 -9.87 -30.08
N GLU A 100 5.25 -9.70 -29.67
CA GLU A 100 4.07 -10.06 -30.46
C GLU A 100 4.00 -9.42 -31.86
N ASN A 101 4.67 -8.31 -32.09
CA ASN A 101 4.67 -7.63 -33.39
C ASN A 101 5.70 -8.23 -34.37
N TYR A 102 6.59 -9.10 -33.89
CA TYR A 102 7.74 -9.61 -34.67
C TYR A 102 7.79 -11.13 -34.78
N THR A 103 6.88 -11.83 -34.10
CA THR A 103 6.80 -13.29 -34.04
C THR A 103 5.38 -13.73 -34.38
N LYS A 104 5.25 -14.90 -35.01
CA LYS A 104 3.95 -15.44 -35.46
C LYS A 104 3.63 -16.80 -34.85
N THR A 105 4.58 -17.44 -34.19
CA THR A 105 4.41 -18.75 -33.56
C THR A 105 3.86 -18.65 -32.14
N ASP A 106 3.41 -19.80 -31.62
CA ASP A 106 3.02 -19.95 -30.22
C ASP A 106 4.22 -19.93 -29.26
N ASP A 107 5.43 -20.20 -29.76
CA ASP A 107 6.70 -20.03 -29.05
C ASP A 107 7.54 -18.91 -29.68
N PRO A 108 7.25 -17.65 -29.32
CA PRO A 108 7.92 -16.49 -29.92
C PRO A 108 9.39 -16.41 -29.54
N VAL A 109 9.78 -16.98 -28.39
CA VAL A 109 11.16 -16.99 -27.93
C VAL A 109 11.98 -17.93 -28.80
N ARG A 110 11.48 -19.16 -29.03
CA ARG A 110 12.15 -20.11 -29.92
C ARG A 110 12.28 -19.57 -31.33
N GLU A 111 11.23 -18.94 -31.86
CA GLU A 111 11.27 -18.31 -33.19
C GLU A 111 12.41 -17.28 -33.30
N VAL A 112 12.60 -16.44 -32.28
CA VAL A 112 13.69 -15.46 -32.27
C VAL A 112 15.06 -16.13 -32.14
N LEU A 113 15.22 -17.14 -31.28
CA LEU A 113 16.48 -17.84 -31.13
C LEU A 113 16.91 -18.54 -32.44
N ASP A 114 15.97 -19.22 -33.12
CA ASP A 114 16.21 -19.90 -34.39
C ASP A 114 16.52 -18.88 -35.50
N ARG A 115 15.76 -17.76 -35.56
CA ARG A 115 15.94 -16.69 -36.56
C ARG A 115 17.33 -16.08 -36.54
N PHE A 116 17.98 -16.03 -35.38
CA PHE A 116 19.31 -15.45 -35.21
C PHE A 116 20.39 -16.51 -34.93
N HIS A 117 20.09 -17.80 -35.13
CA HIS A 117 21.01 -18.93 -34.96
C HIS A 117 21.66 -18.98 -33.56
N ILE A 118 20.91 -18.59 -32.52
CA ILE A 118 21.38 -18.57 -31.13
C ILE A 118 21.32 -19.96 -30.50
N ASP A 119 20.48 -20.85 -31.02
CA ASP A 119 20.36 -22.25 -30.62
C ASP A 119 21.66 -23.05 -30.83
N GLN A 120 22.54 -22.58 -31.71
CA GLN A 120 23.86 -23.17 -31.97
C GLN A 120 24.95 -22.60 -31.04
N MET A 121 24.63 -21.63 -30.19
CA MET A 121 25.60 -20.98 -29.31
C MET A 121 25.88 -21.83 -28.06
N ASP A 122 27.14 -22.19 -27.87
CA ASP A 122 27.60 -22.83 -26.63
C ASP A 122 27.81 -21.79 -25.53
N MET A 123 26.74 -21.49 -24.79
CA MET A 123 26.79 -20.52 -23.68
C MET A 123 27.73 -20.96 -22.56
N ASP A 124 27.88 -22.26 -22.31
CA ASP A 124 28.75 -22.77 -21.25
C ASP A 124 30.23 -22.53 -21.60
N ALA A 125 30.62 -22.77 -22.86
CA ALA A 125 31.94 -22.42 -23.36
C ALA A 125 32.20 -20.91 -23.25
N ARG A 126 31.21 -20.05 -23.56
CA ARG A 126 31.35 -18.60 -23.42
C ARG A 126 31.48 -18.16 -21.97
N ILE A 127 30.66 -18.69 -21.07
CA ILE A 127 30.75 -18.41 -19.62
C ILE A 127 32.12 -18.81 -19.06
N ALA A 128 32.67 -19.94 -19.51
CA ALA A 128 33.96 -20.43 -19.05
C ALA A 128 35.16 -19.63 -19.59
N ASN A 129 35.09 -19.17 -20.85
CA ASN A 129 36.25 -18.61 -21.55
C ASN A 129 36.22 -17.08 -21.73
N GLU A 130 35.06 -16.43 -21.57
CA GLU A 130 34.92 -14.97 -21.70
C GLU A 130 34.64 -14.34 -20.31
N PRO A 131 35.62 -13.63 -19.70
CA PRO A 131 35.47 -13.09 -18.34
C PRO A 131 34.23 -12.21 -18.12
N ASP A 132 33.89 -11.37 -19.09
CA ASP A 132 32.73 -10.47 -19.00
C ASP A 132 31.40 -11.24 -19.05
N VAL A 133 31.32 -12.29 -19.87
CA VAL A 133 30.16 -13.19 -19.95
C VAL A 133 30.01 -13.96 -18.63
N GLY A 134 31.11 -14.48 -18.10
CA GLY A 134 31.13 -15.16 -16.80
C GLY A 134 30.75 -14.24 -15.63
N ASN A 135 31.19 -12.98 -15.64
CA ASN A 135 30.78 -11.98 -14.66
C ASN A 135 29.27 -11.71 -14.72
N ASN A 136 28.73 -11.48 -15.91
CA ASN A 136 27.30 -11.27 -16.11
C ASN A 136 26.48 -12.47 -15.63
N PHE A 137 26.90 -13.70 -15.94
CA PHE A 137 26.26 -14.93 -15.48
C PHE A 137 26.14 -14.98 -13.95
N ARG A 138 27.24 -14.72 -13.23
CA ARG A 138 27.26 -14.71 -11.76
C ARG A 138 26.32 -13.64 -11.19
N SER A 139 26.34 -12.44 -11.76
CA SER A 139 25.44 -11.35 -11.33
C SER A 139 23.97 -11.69 -11.56
N PHE A 140 23.63 -12.31 -12.70
CA PHE A 140 22.26 -12.78 -12.96
C PHE A 140 21.84 -13.89 -11.98
N SER A 141 22.70 -14.89 -11.74
CA SER A 141 22.41 -15.98 -10.79
C SER A 141 22.15 -15.45 -9.38
N GLN A 142 22.98 -14.53 -8.88
CA GLN A 142 22.76 -13.85 -7.59
C GLN A 142 21.47 -13.02 -7.57
N PHE A 143 21.15 -12.34 -8.67
CA PHE A 143 19.91 -11.57 -8.75
C PHE A 143 18.66 -12.46 -8.69
N MET A 144 18.68 -13.63 -9.36
CA MET A 144 17.59 -14.61 -9.37
C MET A 144 17.34 -15.24 -7.99
N GLU A 145 18.38 -15.38 -7.16
CA GLU A 145 18.27 -15.84 -5.78
C GLU A 145 17.26 -15.00 -4.98
N ARG A 146 17.39 -13.67 -5.08
CA ARG A 146 16.49 -12.71 -4.41
C ARG A 146 15.15 -12.56 -5.12
N ASP A 147 15.15 -12.44 -6.44
CA ASP A 147 13.93 -12.12 -7.20
C ASP A 147 12.92 -13.28 -7.20
N MET A 148 13.44 -14.51 -7.15
CA MET A 148 12.65 -15.73 -7.14
C MET A 148 12.63 -16.39 -5.76
N ALA A 149 12.89 -15.66 -4.67
CA ALA A 149 12.98 -16.19 -3.30
C ALA A 149 11.81 -17.14 -2.93
N HIS A 150 10.58 -16.76 -3.29
CA HIS A 150 9.37 -17.56 -3.08
C HIS A 150 9.40 -18.95 -3.75
N ARG A 151 10.11 -19.10 -4.88
CA ARG A 151 10.28 -20.39 -5.60
C ARG A 151 11.23 -21.35 -4.87
N TRP A 152 12.08 -20.80 -4.00
CA TRP A 152 13.12 -21.54 -3.29
C TRP A 152 12.71 -21.94 -1.88
N GLU A 153 11.53 -21.51 -1.40
CA GLU A 153 10.99 -21.92 -0.10
C GLU A 153 10.91 -23.44 0.01
N GLY A 154 11.51 -24.00 1.07
CA GLY A 154 11.55 -25.44 1.32
C GLY A 154 12.56 -26.23 0.47
N LYS A 155 13.35 -25.58 -0.41
CA LYS A 155 14.44 -26.22 -1.17
C LYS A 155 15.78 -26.10 -0.46
N SER A 156 16.71 -27.02 -0.76
CA SER A 156 18.09 -26.90 -0.29
C SER A 156 18.86 -25.80 -1.02
N GLU A 157 19.92 -25.27 -0.40
CA GLU A 157 20.78 -24.26 -1.02
C GLU A 157 21.38 -24.74 -2.36
N ALA A 158 21.72 -26.02 -2.46
CA ALA A 158 22.25 -26.62 -3.68
C ALA A 158 21.21 -26.64 -4.82
N GLU A 159 19.95 -26.98 -4.50
CA GLU A 159 18.85 -26.95 -5.49
C GLU A 159 18.54 -25.52 -5.93
N MET A 160 18.53 -24.57 -5.00
CA MET A 160 18.35 -23.15 -5.30
C MET A 160 19.46 -22.63 -6.23
N ARG A 161 20.73 -22.88 -5.91
CA ARG A 161 21.87 -22.44 -6.73
C ARG A 161 21.79 -23.02 -8.14
N LYS A 162 21.54 -24.33 -8.26
CA LYS A 162 21.36 -24.99 -9.56
C LYS A 162 20.22 -24.37 -10.37
N GLY A 163 19.07 -24.12 -9.73
CA GLY A 163 17.92 -23.49 -10.37
C GLY A 163 18.22 -22.06 -10.84
N CYS A 164 18.90 -21.24 -10.02
CA CYS A 164 19.31 -19.89 -10.39
C CYS A 164 20.28 -19.89 -11.57
N ASP A 165 21.23 -20.83 -11.59
CA ASP A 165 22.20 -20.98 -12.68
C ASP A 165 21.53 -21.40 -14.00
N GLU A 166 20.56 -22.32 -13.95
CA GLU A 166 19.77 -22.71 -15.14
C GLU A 166 18.96 -21.54 -15.69
N VAL A 167 18.30 -20.77 -14.82
CA VAL A 167 17.55 -19.57 -15.20
C VAL A 167 18.48 -18.52 -15.81
N ALA A 168 19.64 -18.25 -15.18
CA ALA A 168 20.61 -17.27 -15.65
C ALA A 168 21.16 -17.61 -17.04
N ARG A 169 21.49 -18.89 -17.31
CA ARG A 169 21.91 -19.34 -18.66
C ARG A 169 20.86 -19.05 -19.72
N ASN A 170 19.61 -19.42 -19.44
CA ASN A 170 18.50 -19.19 -20.37
C ASN A 170 18.22 -17.69 -20.57
N MET A 171 18.28 -16.88 -19.52
CA MET A 171 18.14 -15.42 -19.64
C MET A 171 19.23 -14.83 -20.54
N MET A 172 20.48 -15.28 -20.41
CA MET A 172 21.58 -14.79 -21.25
C MET A 172 21.37 -15.15 -22.72
N LEU A 173 21.01 -16.41 -23.04
CA LEU A 173 20.70 -16.84 -24.40
C LEU A 173 19.56 -16.01 -25.01
N ARG A 174 18.45 -15.87 -24.28
CA ARG A 174 17.30 -15.07 -24.72
C ARG A 174 17.65 -13.59 -24.88
N ASN A 175 18.49 -13.04 -24.02
CA ASN A 175 18.96 -11.66 -24.13
C ASN A 175 19.83 -11.42 -25.38
N VAL A 176 20.63 -12.41 -25.81
CA VAL A 176 21.35 -12.33 -27.09
C VAL A 176 20.37 -12.28 -28.25
N GLY A 177 19.44 -13.25 -28.34
CA GLY A 177 18.44 -13.27 -29.42
C GLY A 177 17.56 -12.01 -29.45
N PHE A 178 17.09 -11.57 -28.28
CA PHE A 178 16.33 -10.34 -28.14
C PHE A 178 17.14 -9.09 -28.52
N SER A 179 18.42 -9.04 -28.12
CA SER A 179 19.30 -7.94 -28.51
C SER A 179 19.55 -7.88 -30.02
N SER A 180 19.63 -9.03 -30.69
CA SER A 180 19.74 -9.13 -32.15
C SER A 180 18.46 -8.68 -32.85
N LEU A 181 17.29 -9.05 -32.30
CA LEU A 181 16.00 -8.55 -32.79
C LEU A 181 15.93 -7.02 -32.70
N VAL A 182 16.24 -6.45 -31.53
CA VAL A 182 16.25 -4.99 -31.36
C VAL A 182 17.24 -4.33 -32.31
N ALA A 183 18.44 -4.88 -32.50
CA ALA A 183 19.42 -4.32 -33.43
C ALA A 183 18.94 -4.36 -34.89
N LYS A 184 18.18 -5.39 -35.27
CA LYS A 184 17.61 -5.51 -36.62
C LYS A 184 16.46 -4.53 -36.85
N GLU A 185 15.49 -4.50 -35.95
CA GLU A 185 14.24 -3.74 -36.14
C GLU A 185 14.41 -2.25 -35.78
N TYR A 186 15.32 -1.94 -34.86
CA TYR A 186 15.59 -0.59 -34.37
C TYR A 186 17.04 -0.14 -34.67
N GLY A 187 17.62 -0.61 -35.78
CA GLY A 187 19.03 -0.35 -36.12
C GLY A 187 19.41 1.13 -36.31
N HIS A 188 18.43 2.00 -36.54
CA HIS A 188 18.61 3.45 -36.67
C HIS A 188 18.26 4.23 -35.39
N ALA A 189 17.71 3.57 -34.36
CA ALA A 189 17.29 4.20 -33.13
C ALA A 189 18.45 4.31 -32.12
N VAL A 190 18.39 5.34 -31.27
CA VAL A 190 19.24 5.42 -30.08
C VAL A 190 18.80 4.35 -29.09
N ARG A 191 19.65 3.38 -28.81
CA ARG A 191 19.35 2.29 -27.88
C ARG A 191 19.74 2.67 -26.46
N VAL A 192 18.74 2.89 -25.61
CA VAL A 192 18.93 3.12 -24.18
C VAL A 192 18.72 1.83 -23.39
N SER A 193 19.22 1.78 -22.15
CA SER A 193 19.10 0.61 -21.28
C SER A 193 18.95 0.99 -19.82
N ILE A 194 18.31 0.12 -19.05
CA ILE A 194 18.22 0.20 -17.60
C ILE A 194 19.45 -0.36 -16.86
N HIS A 195 20.39 -0.96 -17.60
CA HIS A 195 21.67 -1.43 -17.05
C HIS A 195 22.76 -0.37 -17.18
N CYS A 196 23.74 -0.40 -16.29
CA CYS A 196 24.89 0.50 -16.36
C CYS A 196 25.79 0.13 -17.54
N TYR A 197 26.07 1.12 -18.39
CA TYR A 197 27.03 1.03 -19.50
C TYR A 197 28.04 2.18 -19.36
N ASN A 198 29.21 2.03 -19.98
CA ASN A 198 30.19 3.11 -20.09
C ASN A 198 29.74 4.25 -21.02
N ASN A 199 28.56 4.12 -21.65
CA ASN A 199 27.95 5.08 -22.56
C ASN A 199 28.86 5.54 -23.71
N ALA A 200 29.79 4.66 -24.12
CA ALA A 200 30.70 4.86 -25.25
C ALA A 200 30.48 3.83 -26.37
N GLY A 201 29.44 2.99 -26.24
CA GLY A 201 29.10 1.93 -27.19
C GLY A 201 27.68 2.08 -27.75
N SER A 202 27.14 0.99 -28.29
CA SER A 202 25.81 0.96 -28.93
C SER A 202 24.63 0.99 -27.96
N LYS A 203 24.87 1.09 -26.65
CA LYS A 203 23.84 1.12 -25.60
C LYS A 203 24.17 2.20 -24.57
N PHE A 204 23.17 3.00 -24.23
CA PHE A 204 23.28 4.10 -23.26
C PHE A 204 22.45 3.82 -22.01
N GLY A 205 23.09 3.67 -20.86
CA GLY A 205 22.44 3.50 -19.57
C GLY A 205 21.70 4.77 -19.14
N ILE A 206 20.43 4.63 -18.76
CA ILE A 206 19.59 5.72 -18.23
C ILE A 206 18.96 5.35 -16.88
N HIS A 207 18.69 6.37 -16.06
CA HIS A 207 17.90 6.21 -14.85
C HIS A 207 16.43 6.45 -15.12
N LEU A 208 15.60 5.51 -14.67
CA LEU A 208 14.14 5.65 -14.68
C LEU A 208 13.60 6.21 -13.36
N LEU A 209 14.27 5.95 -12.24
CA LEU A 209 13.87 6.41 -10.91
C LEU A 209 14.88 7.43 -10.36
N PRO A 210 14.45 8.30 -9.43
CA PRO A 210 15.36 9.15 -8.68
C PRO A 210 16.41 8.31 -7.94
N ALA A 211 17.67 8.46 -8.32
CA ALA A 211 18.81 7.84 -7.65
C ALA A 211 19.94 8.87 -7.58
N ARG A 212 20.59 9.00 -6.42
CA ARG A 212 21.73 9.94 -6.25
C ARG A 212 22.99 9.44 -6.95
N ARG A 213 23.14 8.13 -7.20
CA ARG A 213 24.32 7.51 -7.82
C ARG A 213 23.95 6.26 -8.66
N MET A 214 24.79 5.96 -9.66
CA MET A 214 24.67 4.80 -10.59
C MET A 214 25.17 3.47 -9.99
N ASP A 215 25.66 3.45 -8.76
CA ASP A 215 26.24 2.26 -8.11
C ASP A 215 25.19 1.23 -7.67
N SER A 216 23.90 1.61 -7.60
CA SER A 216 22.79 0.70 -7.31
C SER A 216 21.58 0.98 -8.19
N PRO A 217 21.63 0.64 -9.50
CA PRO A 217 20.52 0.87 -10.41
C PRO A 217 19.29 0.05 -9.96
N ARG A 218 18.15 0.73 -9.85
CA ARG A 218 16.84 0.13 -9.56
C ARG A 218 15.90 0.36 -10.74
N THR A 219 15.07 -0.63 -11.00
CA THR A 219 14.01 -0.53 -12.01
C THR A 219 12.64 -0.44 -11.35
N PRO A 220 11.67 0.23 -11.98
CA PRO A 220 10.31 0.40 -11.43
C PRO A 220 9.63 -0.91 -11.04
N TRP A 221 9.80 -1.95 -11.86
CA TRP A 221 9.17 -3.25 -11.65
C TRP A 221 9.83 -4.10 -10.55
N HIS A 222 10.89 -3.61 -9.92
CA HIS A 222 11.57 -4.23 -8.79
C HIS A 222 11.58 -3.32 -7.55
N SER A 223 10.72 -2.31 -7.48
CA SER A 223 10.76 -1.32 -6.41
C SER A 223 9.38 -0.83 -6.02
N VAL A 224 9.31 -0.35 -4.78
CA VAL A 224 8.23 0.48 -4.25
C VAL A 224 8.78 1.88 -4.06
N ILE A 225 7.91 2.87 -4.20
CA ILE A 225 8.23 4.27 -3.96
C ILE A 225 7.72 4.71 -2.59
N ARG A 226 8.60 5.38 -1.84
CA ARG A 226 8.22 6.24 -0.72
C ARG A 226 8.55 7.70 -1.03
N GLU A 227 7.71 8.61 -0.59
CA GLU A 227 7.88 10.05 -0.73
C GLU A 227 7.92 10.68 0.67
N ASP A 228 8.97 11.45 0.97
CA ASP A 228 9.16 12.13 2.24
C ASP A 228 8.31 13.40 2.32
N VAL A 229 8.11 13.95 3.53
CA VAL A 229 7.31 15.17 3.74
C VAL A 229 7.88 16.39 3.00
N ASP A 230 9.18 16.37 2.70
CA ASP A 230 9.87 17.41 1.91
C ASP A 230 9.77 17.19 0.38
N GLY A 231 9.06 16.14 -0.05
CA GLY A 231 8.89 15.74 -1.44
C GLY A 231 10.03 14.88 -1.99
N ALA A 232 11.02 14.49 -1.18
CA ALA A 232 12.08 13.60 -1.63
C ALA A 232 11.54 12.19 -1.92
N VAL A 233 11.83 11.68 -3.11
CA VAL A 233 11.34 10.39 -3.59
C VAL A 233 12.43 9.34 -3.52
N HIS A 234 12.12 8.18 -2.93
CA HIS A 234 13.04 7.06 -2.77
C HIS A 234 12.45 5.75 -3.30
N ALA A 235 13.25 5.01 -4.05
CA ALA A 235 12.91 3.66 -4.53
C ALA A 235 13.60 2.60 -3.67
N MET A 236 12.84 1.62 -3.16
CA MET A 236 13.35 0.57 -2.28
C MET A 236 12.59 -0.76 -2.44
N ASP A 237 13.06 -1.82 -1.76
CA ASP A 237 12.31 -3.09 -1.70
C ASP A 237 11.16 -2.92 -0.68
N LEU A 238 9.99 -3.51 -0.94
CA LEU A 238 8.81 -3.39 -0.07
C LEU A 238 9.10 -3.75 1.40
N LYS A 239 9.90 -4.79 1.65
CA LYS A 239 10.26 -5.24 2.99
C LYS A 239 11.05 -4.21 3.81
N ASP A 240 11.68 -3.25 3.14
CA ASP A 240 12.52 -2.23 3.76
C ASP A 240 11.72 -0.95 4.08
N VAL A 241 10.41 -0.93 3.77
CA VAL A 241 9.53 0.21 4.08
C VAL A 241 9.19 0.19 5.57
N ASP A 242 9.53 1.28 6.26
CA ASP A 242 9.13 1.53 7.65
C ASP A 242 7.64 1.94 7.70
N THR A 243 6.76 1.00 8.05
CA THR A 243 5.31 1.24 8.15
C THR A 243 4.93 2.09 9.37
N ASP A 244 5.81 2.21 10.35
CA ASP A 244 5.61 3.10 11.49
C ASP A 244 5.87 4.55 11.11
N LYS A 245 6.66 4.80 10.07
CA LYS A 245 6.96 6.13 9.56
C LYS A 245 6.14 6.54 8.33
N TYR A 246 5.77 5.58 7.47
CA TYR A 246 5.11 5.86 6.20
C TYR A 246 3.69 5.30 6.13
N ASP A 247 2.77 6.06 5.54
CA ASP A 247 1.41 5.64 5.23
C ASP A 247 1.30 5.12 3.80
N LEU A 248 0.62 3.99 3.63
CA LEU A 248 0.33 3.41 2.32
C LEU A 248 -0.73 4.24 1.59
N VAL A 249 -0.42 4.66 0.38
CA VAL A 249 -1.32 5.39 -0.52
C VAL A 249 -2.03 4.43 -1.45
N TYR A 250 -3.32 4.69 -1.68
CA TYR A 250 -4.13 4.02 -2.67
C TYR A 250 -4.44 4.97 -3.83
N LYS A 251 -4.34 4.45 -5.05
CA LYS A 251 -4.72 5.15 -6.29
C LYS A 251 -5.30 4.11 -7.25
N HIS A 252 -6.35 4.47 -7.99
CA HIS A 252 -7.06 3.54 -8.88
C HIS A 252 -7.56 2.26 -8.15
N GLY A 253 -7.92 2.37 -6.86
CA GLY A 253 -8.40 1.24 -6.06
C GLY A 253 -7.34 0.18 -5.73
N ARG A 254 -6.05 0.50 -5.88
CA ARG A 254 -4.93 -0.40 -5.55
C ARG A 254 -3.83 0.32 -4.77
N LYS A 255 -2.98 -0.45 -4.09
CA LYS A 255 -1.77 0.04 -3.43
C LYS A 255 -0.88 0.76 -4.45
N TRP A 256 -0.47 1.98 -4.14
CA TRP A 256 0.21 2.87 -5.09
C TRP A 256 1.66 3.18 -4.70
N GLY A 257 1.91 3.42 -3.42
CA GLY A 257 3.21 3.84 -2.90
C GLY A 257 3.06 4.26 -1.45
N TYR A 258 4.10 4.84 -0.89
CA TYR A 258 4.12 5.29 0.50
C TYR A 258 4.41 6.78 0.59
N ILE A 259 3.80 7.45 1.56
CA ILE A 259 4.12 8.85 1.91
C ILE A 259 4.52 8.92 3.37
N GLU A 260 5.51 9.73 3.71
CA GLU A 260 5.91 9.94 5.09
C GLU A 260 4.75 10.55 5.86
N ARG A 261 4.45 9.97 7.02
CA ARG A 261 3.39 10.46 7.87
C ARG A 261 3.82 11.81 8.45
N PRO A 262 3.08 12.91 8.19
CA PRO A 262 3.49 14.18 8.75
C PRO A 262 3.38 14.18 10.27
N PRO A 263 4.32 14.85 10.97
CA PRO A 263 4.28 14.98 12.42
C PRO A 263 3.05 15.77 12.87
N CYS A 264 2.76 15.71 14.16
CA CYS A 264 1.77 16.58 14.78
C CYS A 264 2.18 18.04 14.59
N THR A 265 1.19 18.90 14.34
CA THR A 265 1.40 20.34 14.16
C THR A 265 1.87 20.99 15.47
N PRO A 266 2.64 22.10 15.40
CA PRO A 266 3.03 22.85 16.59
C PRO A 266 1.83 23.22 17.47
N GLU A 267 0.71 23.61 16.85
CA GLU A 267 -0.54 23.95 17.54
C GLU A 267 -1.12 22.76 18.30
N GLU A 268 -1.15 21.57 17.68
CA GLU A 268 -1.57 20.34 18.37
C GLU A 268 -0.66 20.08 19.58
N THR A 269 0.66 20.12 19.41
CA THR A 269 1.61 19.79 20.48
C THR A 269 1.60 20.80 21.64
N ALA A 270 1.33 22.08 21.36
CA ALA A 270 1.34 23.14 22.37
C ALA A 270 0.31 22.91 23.49
N HIS A 271 -0.83 22.28 23.18
CA HIS A 271 -1.86 21.98 24.18
C HIS A 271 -1.47 20.86 25.17
N TRP A 272 -0.50 20.02 24.80
CA TRP A 272 -0.09 18.83 25.57
C TRP A 272 1.25 19.01 26.28
N ALA A 273 2.09 19.93 25.79
CA ALA A 273 3.39 20.23 26.38
C ALA A 273 3.34 20.59 27.89
N PRO A 274 2.37 21.38 28.40
CA PRO A 274 2.26 21.67 29.83
C PRO A 274 1.99 20.45 30.71
N LEU A 275 1.47 19.36 30.13
CA LEU A 275 1.20 18.10 30.82
C LEU A 275 2.37 17.12 30.72
N HIS A 276 3.48 17.50 30.07
CA HIS A 276 4.59 16.62 29.76
C HIS A 276 4.13 15.39 28.97
N VAL A 277 3.32 15.62 27.94
CA VAL A 277 2.79 14.58 27.05
C VAL A 277 3.28 14.83 25.63
N GLU A 278 3.82 13.79 25.00
CA GLU A 278 4.16 13.79 23.58
C GLU A 278 3.04 13.18 22.73
N LEU A 279 2.88 13.70 21.51
CA LEU A 279 1.90 13.19 20.56
C LEU A 279 2.59 12.36 19.48
N ILE A 280 2.31 11.07 19.47
CA ILE A 280 2.86 10.10 18.51
C ILE A 280 1.76 9.70 17.53
N ARG A 281 1.94 10.05 16.25
CA ARG A 281 0.97 9.71 15.22
C ARG A 281 1.25 8.32 14.65
N THR A 282 0.29 7.41 14.78
CA THR A 282 0.35 6.07 14.18
C THR A 282 -0.41 6.04 12.86
N GLN A 283 -0.38 4.89 12.19
CA GLN A 283 -1.12 4.69 10.95
C GLN A 283 -2.61 4.96 11.14
N MET A 284 -3.23 4.46 12.22
CA MET A 284 -4.69 4.45 12.41
C MET A 284 -5.19 5.37 13.53
N PHE A 285 -4.32 5.81 14.43
CA PHE A 285 -4.70 6.57 15.62
C PHE A 285 -3.55 7.48 16.09
N ILE A 286 -3.76 8.21 17.18
CA ILE A 286 -2.72 9.01 17.81
C ILE A 286 -2.56 8.58 19.27
N ILE A 287 -1.31 8.50 19.74
CA ILE A 287 -0.99 8.22 21.13
C ILE A 287 -0.55 9.53 21.78
N ALA A 288 -1.24 9.93 22.83
CA ALA A 288 -0.78 10.94 23.78
C ALA A 288 -0.04 10.20 24.89
N GLN A 289 1.28 10.20 24.82
CA GLN A 289 2.19 9.45 25.68
C GLN A 289 2.75 10.37 26.77
N ALA A 290 2.52 10.04 28.03
CA ALA A 290 3.19 10.71 29.14
C ALA A 290 4.70 10.50 29.06
N MET A 291 5.47 11.58 29.20
CA MET A 291 6.93 11.57 29.12
C MET A 291 7.55 10.95 30.38
N GLU A 292 8.60 10.15 30.17
CA GLU A 292 9.37 9.60 31.29
C GLU A 292 10.06 10.70 32.11
N GLY A 293 10.18 10.47 33.43
CA GLY A 293 10.83 11.42 34.34
C GLY A 293 9.93 12.55 34.86
N PHE A 294 8.69 12.65 34.39
CA PHE A 294 7.68 13.58 34.91
C PHE A 294 6.58 12.84 35.69
N PRO A 295 5.84 13.53 36.58
CA PRO A 295 4.66 12.94 37.21
C PRO A 295 3.63 12.50 36.19
N ALA A 296 2.99 11.34 36.42
CA ALA A 296 1.93 10.84 35.54
C ALA A 296 0.76 11.86 35.49
N PRO A 297 0.39 12.35 34.30
CA PRO A 297 -0.67 13.34 34.15
C PRO A 297 -2.04 12.75 34.53
N SER A 298 -2.93 13.62 35.00
CA SER A 298 -4.34 13.29 35.21
C SER A 298 -5.14 13.47 33.93
N ILE A 299 -6.16 12.64 33.70
CA ILE A 299 -7.14 12.92 32.63
C ILE A 299 -7.97 14.17 32.96
N MET A 300 -7.99 14.59 34.23
CA MET A 300 -8.60 15.84 34.66
C MET A 300 -7.87 17.08 34.13
N ASP A 301 -6.58 16.97 33.83
CA ASP A 301 -5.78 18.10 33.34
C ASP A 301 -5.79 18.21 31.81
N VAL A 302 -6.32 17.20 31.10
CA VAL A 302 -6.39 17.18 29.64
C VAL A 302 -7.34 18.29 29.12
N PRO A 303 -6.88 19.19 28.21
CA PRO A 303 -7.74 20.21 27.64
C PRO A 303 -8.82 19.59 26.74
N ARG A 304 -10.09 19.83 27.09
CA ARG A 304 -11.26 19.33 26.37
C ARG A 304 -11.17 19.52 24.85
N GLU A 305 -10.91 20.74 24.41
CA GLU A 305 -10.90 21.07 22.98
C GLU A 305 -9.75 20.40 22.24
N ALA A 306 -8.59 20.25 22.90
CA ALA A 306 -7.42 19.61 22.31
C ALA A 306 -7.70 18.13 22.00
N ILE A 307 -8.20 17.36 22.98
CA ILE A 307 -8.50 15.95 22.75
C ILE A 307 -9.68 15.74 21.79
N ARG A 308 -10.74 16.55 21.87
CA ARG A 308 -11.86 16.47 20.92
C ARG A 308 -11.39 16.71 19.48
N SER A 309 -10.54 17.72 19.28
CA SER A 309 -9.94 18.01 17.98
C SER A 309 -9.13 16.81 17.46
N LEU A 310 -8.30 16.19 18.31
CA LEU A 310 -7.54 15.00 17.94
C LEU A 310 -8.45 13.81 17.61
N VAL A 311 -9.49 13.53 18.39
CA VAL A 311 -10.42 12.42 18.11
C VAL A 311 -11.17 12.65 16.79
N LEU A 312 -11.69 13.85 16.53
CA LEU A 312 -12.37 14.16 15.27
C LEU A 312 -11.45 14.00 14.05
N ARG A 313 -10.17 14.36 14.21
CA ARG A 313 -9.18 14.27 13.15
C ARG A 313 -8.71 12.83 12.92
N TYR A 314 -8.25 12.16 13.98
CA TYR A 314 -7.55 10.88 13.90
C TYR A 314 -8.41 9.66 14.24
N GLY A 315 -9.67 9.84 14.65
CA GLY A 315 -10.61 8.77 15.00
C GLY A 315 -10.42 8.23 16.41
N VAL A 316 -9.19 7.88 16.79
CA VAL A 316 -8.87 7.32 18.12
C VAL A 316 -7.67 8.06 18.72
N VAL A 317 -7.78 8.39 20.00
CA VAL A 317 -6.70 8.93 20.83
C VAL A 317 -6.46 7.98 21.99
N THR A 318 -5.23 7.48 22.12
CA THR A 318 -4.82 6.66 23.26
C THR A 318 -4.06 7.52 24.26
N LEU A 319 -4.58 7.64 25.47
CA LEU A 319 -3.89 8.26 26.60
C LEU A 319 -3.04 7.19 27.30
N ARG A 320 -1.71 7.27 27.21
CA ARG A 320 -0.81 6.24 27.74
C ARG A 320 0.12 6.82 28.81
N GLY A 321 0.26 6.11 29.93
CA GLY A 321 1.08 6.54 31.07
C GLY A 321 0.40 7.59 31.97
N PHE A 322 -0.90 7.82 31.80
CA PHE A 322 -1.71 8.64 32.70
C PHE A 322 -1.99 7.87 34.00
N LYS A 323 -2.20 8.60 35.09
CA LYS A 323 -2.64 7.98 36.35
C LYS A 323 -4.10 7.56 36.26
N GLN A 324 -4.48 6.55 37.03
CA GLN A 324 -5.88 6.17 37.20
C GLN A 324 -6.55 7.18 38.14
N ASP A 325 -7.48 7.99 37.61
CA ASP A 325 -8.28 8.92 38.39
C ASP A 325 -9.50 8.20 38.98
N ASP A 326 -9.77 8.40 40.28
CA ASP A 326 -10.81 7.68 41.02
C ASP A 326 -12.23 8.01 40.56
N ASP A 327 -12.45 9.25 40.09
CA ASP A 327 -13.76 9.75 39.66
C ASP A 327 -13.84 9.88 38.13
N PHE A 328 -13.92 8.71 37.49
CA PHE A 328 -14.00 8.61 36.04
C PHE A 328 -15.29 9.22 35.47
N GLU A 329 -16.40 9.15 36.19
CA GLU A 329 -17.68 9.72 35.74
C GLU A 329 -17.57 11.25 35.61
N THR A 330 -17.12 11.94 36.67
CA THR A 330 -16.86 13.39 36.63
C THR A 330 -15.82 13.75 35.57
N ALA A 331 -14.80 12.90 35.38
CA ALA A 331 -13.82 13.11 34.34
C ALA A 331 -14.49 13.17 32.97
N THR A 332 -15.41 12.25 32.64
CA THR A 332 -16.09 12.21 31.33
C THR A 332 -17.09 13.35 31.10
N GLU A 333 -17.76 13.85 32.15
CA GLU A 333 -18.71 14.97 32.05
C GLU A 333 -18.08 16.26 31.50
N ARG A 334 -16.77 16.45 31.75
CA ARG A 334 -16.04 17.62 31.22
C ARG A 334 -15.89 17.61 29.70
N TRP A 335 -16.14 16.47 29.04
CA TRP A 335 -15.80 16.23 27.65
C TRP A 335 -17.01 16.42 26.74
N GLY A 336 -18.21 16.21 27.29
CA GLY A 336 -19.49 16.44 26.66
C GLY A 336 -20.64 15.89 27.50
N ASP A 337 -21.85 16.02 26.96
CA ASP A 337 -23.03 15.46 27.60
C ASP A 337 -22.95 13.93 27.60
N VAL A 338 -22.96 13.34 28.80
CA VAL A 338 -22.89 11.89 28.96
C VAL A 338 -24.22 11.27 28.54
N LEU A 339 -24.15 10.37 27.57
CA LEU A 339 -25.30 9.67 27.04
C LEU A 339 -25.89 8.71 28.10
N GLN A 340 -27.01 9.12 28.69
CA GLN A 340 -27.63 8.42 29.82
C GLN A 340 -28.27 7.10 29.42
N TRP A 341 -28.12 6.06 30.26
CA TRP A 341 -28.85 4.80 30.11
C TRP A 341 -29.99 4.70 31.13
N PRO A 342 -31.04 3.90 30.87
CA PRO A 342 -32.10 3.70 31.85
C PRO A 342 -31.54 3.26 33.21
N LYS A 343 -32.10 3.77 34.30
CA LYS A 343 -31.60 3.47 35.65
C LYS A 343 -31.57 1.96 35.89
N GLY A 344 -30.43 1.46 36.36
CA GLY A 344 -30.21 0.03 36.59
C GLY A 344 -29.79 -0.77 35.34
N THR A 345 -29.52 -0.11 34.21
CA THR A 345 -28.93 -0.78 33.03
C THR A 345 -27.53 -1.29 33.34
N PHE A 346 -26.72 -0.50 34.06
CA PHE A 346 -25.40 -0.90 34.53
C PHE A 346 -25.31 -0.82 36.06
N ALA A 347 -24.39 -1.60 36.64
CA ALA A 347 -24.19 -1.63 38.09
C ALA A 347 -23.56 -0.34 38.62
N ALA A 348 -22.67 0.28 37.83
CA ALA A 348 -21.93 1.51 38.17
C ALA A 348 -22.55 2.76 37.52
N GLY A 349 -23.86 2.96 37.69
CA GLY A 349 -24.55 4.14 37.14
C GLY A 349 -24.58 4.13 35.61
N ASN A 350 -23.94 5.11 34.96
CA ASN A 350 -23.82 5.19 33.50
C ASN A 350 -22.54 4.55 32.93
N ILE A 351 -21.66 4.04 33.78
CA ILE A 351 -20.43 3.36 33.34
C ILE A 351 -20.77 1.91 32.96
N PHE A 352 -20.42 1.52 31.73
CA PHE A 352 -20.56 0.15 31.28
C PHE A 352 -19.30 -0.66 31.65
N ASP A 353 -19.43 -1.53 32.67
CA ASP A 353 -18.37 -2.44 33.07
C ASP A 353 -18.19 -3.58 32.06
N VAL A 354 -17.12 -3.51 31.29
CA VAL A 354 -16.71 -4.57 30.35
C VAL A 354 -15.84 -5.58 31.10
N LYS A 355 -16.48 -6.65 31.58
CA LYS A 355 -15.83 -7.82 32.19
C LYS A 355 -16.56 -9.08 31.75
N THR A 356 -15.82 -10.18 31.61
CA THR A 356 -16.42 -11.46 31.23
C THR A 356 -17.33 -11.97 32.36
N GLU A 357 -18.62 -12.19 32.05
CA GLU A 357 -19.61 -12.68 33.00
C GLU A 357 -20.28 -13.98 32.51
N THR A 358 -20.27 -15.02 33.34
CA THR A 358 -20.89 -16.31 32.98
C THR A 358 -22.42 -16.19 32.95
N GLY A 359 -23.02 -16.56 31.82
CA GLY A 359 -24.49 -16.59 31.66
C GLY A 359 -25.13 -15.22 31.40
N THR A 360 -24.33 -14.18 31.13
CA THR A 360 -24.82 -12.88 30.67
C THR A 360 -25.43 -12.99 29.27
N THR A 361 -26.44 -12.17 28.99
CA THR A 361 -26.99 -11.99 27.64
C THR A 361 -26.46 -10.71 26.96
N LEU A 362 -25.57 -9.97 27.64
CA LEU A 362 -24.93 -8.79 27.10
C LEU A 362 -23.71 -9.19 26.28
N ILE A 363 -23.75 -8.94 24.97
CA ILE A 363 -22.72 -9.36 24.01
C ILE A 363 -21.33 -8.81 24.41
N GLY A 364 -21.26 -7.57 24.92
CA GLY A 364 -20.01 -6.97 25.39
C GLY A 364 -19.36 -7.62 26.63
N GLN A 365 -19.99 -8.64 27.21
CA GLN A 365 -19.50 -9.38 28.38
C GLN A 365 -19.29 -10.88 28.08
N THR A 366 -19.48 -11.31 26.82
CA THR A 366 -19.18 -12.67 26.37
C THR A 366 -17.77 -12.76 25.79
N LEU A 367 -17.27 -13.98 25.58
CA LEU A 367 -16.01 -14.25 24.89
C LEU A 367 -16.20 -14.41 23.37
N GLU A 368 -17.40 -14.15 22.85
CA GLU A 368 -17.69 -14.32 21.43
C GLU A 368 -17.14 -13.14 20.63
N ALA A 369 -16.68 -13.41 19.42
CA ALA A 369 -16.20 -12.36 18.54
C ALA A 369 -17.38 -11.45 18.15
N MET A 370 -17.23 -10.14 18.39
CA MET A 370 -18.22 -9.16 17.97
C MET A 370 -17.95 -8.71 16.53
N SER A 371 -18.98 -8.79 15.69
CA SER A 371 -18.98 -8.18 14.36
C SER A 371 -18.77 -6.66 14.46
N PHE A 372 -18.18 -6.07 13.42
CA PHE A 372 -18.10 -4.60 13.31
C PHE A 372 -19.48 -3.96 13.45
N HIS A 373 -19.56 -2.93 14.27
CA HIS A 373 -20.76 -2.14 14.53
C HIS A 373 -20.36 -0.73 14.98
N TYR A 374 -21.37 0.12 15.21
CA TYR A 374 -21.22 1.39 15.91
C TYR A 374 -22.24 1.47 17.04
N ASP A 375 -21.84 2.09 18.15
CA ASP A 375 -22.66 2.21 19.34
C ASP A 375 -23.84 3.17 19.14
N GLY A 376 -24.91 2.94 19.90
CA GLY A 376 -26.12 3.77 19.89
C GLY A 376 -27.05 3.56 18.68
N MET A 377 -26.70 2.69 17.72
CA MET A 377 -27.60 2.29 16.62
C MET A 377 -28.99 1.85 17.12
N LEU A 378 -29.03 1.10 18.21
CA LEU A 378 -30.26 0.53 18.78
C LEU A 378 -30.78 1.33 19.97
N LYS A 379 -30.15 2.48 20.27
CA LYS A 379 -30.58 3.34 21.35
C LYS A 379 -31.73 4.22 20.88
N LYS A 380 -32.74 4.37 21.74
CA LYS A 380 -33.78 5.37 21.54
C LYS A 380 -33.25 6.75 21.92
N LYS A 381 -33.57 7.77 21.11
CA LYS A 381 -33.29 9.18 21.44
C LYS A 381 -33.99 9.64 22.74
N THR A 382 -35.19 9.11 23.00
CA THR A 382 -35.96 9.32 24.23
C THR A 382 -36.66 8.02 24.62
N PRO A 383 -37.08 7.83 25.89
CA PRO A 383 -37.83 6.63 26.30
C PRO A 383 -39.06 6.35 25.44
N GLU A 384 -39.74 7.41 24.98
CA GLU A 384 -40.95 7.39 24.15
C GLU A 384 -40.67 7.23 22.65
N SER A 385 -39.44 7.49 22.19
CA SER A 385 -39.09 7.45 20.76
C SER A 385 -39.44 6.12 20.12
N THR A 386 -40.09 6.19 18.96
CA THR A 386 -40.31 5.05 18.05
C THR A 386 -39.12 4.83 17.12
N GLU A 387 -38.27 5.85 16.95
CA GLU A 387 -37.03 5.79 16.17
C GLU A 387 -35.84 5.35 17.03
N LEU A 388 -34.94 4.60 16.40
CA LEU A 388 -33.65 4.18 16.95
C LEU A 388 -32.52 4.98 16.28
N GLY A 389 -31.32 4.95 16.84
CA GLY A 389 -30.12 5.57 16.26
C GLY A 389 -29.74 6.87 16.95
N ASP A 390 -29.54 6.82 18.27
CA ASP A 390 -28.95 7.90 19.05
C ASP A 390 -27.48 7.56 19.36
N ALA A 391 -26.63 7.72 18.34
CA ALA A 391 -25.23 7.34 18.39
C ALA A 391 -24.41 8.40 19.17
N PRO A 392 -23.62 8.00 20.20
CA PRO A 392 -22.68 8.90 20.83
C PRO A 392 -21.59 9.28 19.82
N VAL A 393 -21.16 10.54 19.85
CA VAL A 393 -20.05 11.04 19.02
C VAL A 393 -18.70 10.53 19.53
N PHE A 394 -18.58 10.36 20.85
CA PHE A 394 -17.34 9.95 21.51
C PHE A 394 -17.60 8.73 22.40
N MET A 395 -16.66 7.81 22.40
CA MET A 395 -16.60 6.70 23.34
C MET A 395 -15.32 6.85 24.17
N PHE A 396 -15.41 6.62 25.47
CA PHE A 396 -14.24 6.65 26.35
C PHE A 396 -14.07 5.28 26.98
N PHE A 397 -12.91 4.67 26.74
CA PHE A 397 -12.52 3.41 27.36
C PHE A 397 -11.46 3.67 28.42
N HIS A 398 -11.69 3.14 29.62
CA HIS A 398 -10.72 3.15 30.70
C HIS A 398 -10.35 1.71 31.03
N CYS A 399 -9.10 1.35 30.72
CA CYS A 399 -8.56 0.04 31.09
C CYS A 399 -8.19 0.05 32.58
N VAL A 400 -9.08 -0.48 33.43
CA VAL A 400 -8.83 -0.63 34.87
C VAL A 400 -7.80 -1.73 35.12
N GLU A 401 -7.93 -2.86 34.42
CA GLU A 401 -7.02 -3.99 34.46
C GLU A 401 -7.02 -4.70 33.09
N ALA A 402 -5.85 -5.04 32.58
CA ALA A 402 -5.70 -5.81 31.34
C ALA A 402 -5.56 -7.30 31.67
N ASN A 403 -6.57 -8.10 31.32
CA ASN A 403 -6.57 -9.55 31.56
C ASN A 403 -7.27 -10.31 30.41
N PRO A 404 -6.63 -11.28 29.74
CA PRO A 404 -5.25 -11.74 29.96
C PRO A 404 -4.20 -10.66 29.60
N PRO A 405 -2.96 -10.80 30.10
CA PRO A 405 -1.88 -9.85 29.80
C PRO A 405 -1.66 -9.68 28.29
N GLU A 406 -1.09 -8.52 27.93
CA GLU A 406 -0.72 -8.21 26.55
C GLU A 406 0.18 -9.32 25.96
N GLY A 407 -0.18 -9.82 24.77
CA GLY A 407 0.55 -10.89 24.08
C GLY A 407 0.08 -12.32 24.38
N ASP A 408 -0.90 -12.52 25.28
CA ASP A 408 -1.53 -13.84 25.43
C ASP A 408 -2.29 -14.20 24.13
N PRO A 409 -2.08 -15.40 23.55
CA PRO A 409 -2.80 -15.84 22.35
C PRO A 409 -4.32 -15.97 22.55
N LYS A 410 -4.81 -15.94 23.80
CA LYS A 410 -6.23 -15.90 24.16
C LYS A 410 -6.77 -14.49 24.35
N SER A 411 -5.95 -13.44 24.16
CA SER A 411 -6.41 -12.06 24.21
C SER A 411 -7.31 -11.74 23.01
N GLY A 412 -8.46 -11.13 23.30
CA GLY A 412 -9.34 -10.55 22.28
C GLY A 412 -9.09 -9.05 22.19
N ASN A 413 -8.40 -8.59 21.14
CA ASN A 413 -8.16 -7.16 20.95
C ASN A 413 -9.43 -6.45 20.49
N THR A 414 -9.68 -5.24 21.00
CA THR A 414 -10.66 -4.33 20.41
C THR A 414 -10.17 -3.89 19.04
N ILE A 415 -10.93 -4.22 17.99
CA ILE A 415 -10.59 -3.85 16.62
C ILE A 415 -11.38 -2.60 16.24
N ILE A 416 -10.67 -1.55 15.81
CA ILE A 416 -11.26 -0.29 15.36
C ILE A 416 -10.86 -0.05 13.91
N THR A 417 -11.79 0.48 13.10
CA THR A 417 -11.56 0.82 11.69
C THR A 417 -11.96 2.25 11.39
N ASP A 418 -11.12 2.99 10.67
CA ASP A 418 -11.45 4.31 10.15
C ASP A 418 -12.20 4.16 8.82
N THR A 419 -13.52 4.30 8.87
CA THR A 419 -14.40 4.11 7.73
C THR A 419 -14.21 5.14 6.63
N ARG A 420 -13.67 6.33 6.95
CA ARG A 420 -13.33 7.37 5.96
C ARG A 420 -12.16 6.91 5.10
N ARG A 421 -11.14 6.33 5.75
CA ARG A 421 -10.00 5.73 5.05
C ARG A 421 -10.42 4.54 4.20
N LEU A 422 -11.31 3.69 4.73
CA LEU A 422 -11.89 2.58 3.97
C LEU A 422 -12.55 3.09 2.68
N LEU A 423 -13.42 4.12 2.76
CA LEU A 423 -14.04 4.70 1.57
C LEU A 423 -13.02 5.27 0.58
N SER A 424 -12.02 6.00 1.07
CA SER A 424 -10.99 6.61 0.22
C SER A 424 -10.14 5.58 -0.54
N ALA A 425 -10.02 4.36 0.00
CA ALA A 425 -9.26 3.28 -0.63
C ALA A 425 -10.08 2.51 -1.70
N LEU A 426 -11.41 2.67 -1.73
CA LEU A 426 -12.28 1.94 -2.67
C LEU A 426 -12.29 2.61 -4.06
N PRO A 427 -12.48 1.81 -5.14
CA PRO A 427 -12.73 2.37 -6.46
C PRO A 427 -13.94 3.31 -6.47
N LEU A 428 -13.87 4.40 -7.24
CA LEU A 428 -14.97 5.38 -7.35
C LEU A 428 -16.31 4.72 -7.69
N ALA A 429 -16.33 3.80 -8.66
CA ALA A 429 -17.55 3.08 -9.03
C ALA A 429 -18.14 2.26 -7.86
N THR A 430 -17.29 1.73 -6.99
CA THR A 430 -17.72 1.03 -5.77
C THR A 430 -18.30 2.01 -4.76
N VAL A 431 -17.65 3.15 -4.55
CA VAL A 431 -18.14 4.21 -3.64
C VAL A 431 -19.50 4.72 -4.12
N GLU A 432 -19.65 5.01 -5.42
CA GLU A 432 -20.93 5.45 -6.00
C GLU A 432 -22.04 4.40 -5.84
N ARG A 433 -21.72 3.11 -5.99
CA ARG A 433 -22.67 2.03 -5.70
C ARG A 433 -23.05 1.98 -4.22
N LEU A 434 -22.08 2.13 -3.30
CA LEU A 434 -22.35 2.08 -1.86
C LEU A 434 -23.27 3.24 -1.42
N LYS A 435 -23.14 4.42 -2.03
CA LYS A 435 -24.03 5.57 -1.79
C LYS A 435 -25.51 5.29 -2.11
N THR A 436 -25.82 4.29 -2.95
CA THR A 436 -27.20 3.94 -3.29
C THR A 436 -27.80 2.85 -2.40
N ILE A 437 -27.06 2.36 -1.41
CA ILE A 437 -27.48 1.23 -0.58
C ILE A 437 -27.87 1.73 0.81
N SER A 438 -29.06 1.31 1.27
CA SER A 438 -29.51 1.43 2.65
C SER A 438 -29.72 0.06 3.25
N LEU A 439 -29.32 -0.11 4.51
CA LEU A 439 -29.44 -1.35 5.25
C LEU A 439 -30.54 -1.22 6.31
N GLU A 440 -31.31 -2.30 6.45
CA GLU A 440 -32.35 -2.46 7.45
C GLU A 440 -31.87 -3.45 8.51
N TYR A 441 -31.83 -3.01 9.77
CA TYR A 441 -31.38 -3.79 10.91
C TYR A 441 -32.57 -4.15 11.80
N ARG A 442 -32.65 -5.43 12.16
CA ARG A 442 -33.66 -5.99 13.08
C ARG A 442 -32.93 -6.69 14.21
N THR A 443 -33.35 -6.43 15.44
CA THR A 443 -32.74 -7.07 16.62
C THR A 443 -33.80 -7.43 17.64
N SER A 444 -33.55 -8.51 18.38
CA SER A 444 -34.26 -8.84 19.62
C SER A 444 -33.57 -8.26 20.86
N MET A 445 -32.37 -7.67 20.71
CA MET A 445 -31.63 -7.07 21.81
C MET A 445 -32.42 -5.93 22.48
N PHE A 446 -32.18 -5.75 23.78
CA PHE A 446 -32.86 -4.75 24.62
C PHE A 446 -34.40 -4.87 24.65
N ARG A 447 -34.95 -6.05 24.31
CA ARG A 447 -36.40 -6.33 24.28
C ARG A 447 -37.18 -5.40 23.34
N HIS A 448 -36.52 -4.87 22.32
CA HIS A 448 -37.12 -4.03 21.29
C HIS A 448 -37.75 -4.85 20.15
N HIS A 449 -38.57 -5.85 20.51
CA HIS A 449 -39.23 -6.72 19.55
C HIS A 449 -40.04 -5.93 18.52
N GLY A 450 -39.73 -6.13 17.23
CA GLY A 450 -40.43 -5.51 16.11
C GLY A 450 -39.95 -4.11 15.72
N ARG A 451 -38.91 -3.56 16.36
CA ARG A 451 -38.30 -2.30 15.91
C ARG A 451 -37.29 -2.55 14.79
N VAL A 452 -37.23 -1.58 13.88
CA VAL A 452 -36.38 -1.58 12.71
C VAL A 452 -35.53 -0.31 12.74
N HIS A 453 -34.22 -0.45 12.53
CA HIS A 453 -33.34 0.68 12.26
C HIS A 453 -32.92 0.66 10.80
N THR A 454 -33.01 1.80 10.12
CA THR A 454 -32.58 1.91 8.71
C THR A 454 -31.48 2.96 8.63
N SER A 455 -30.34 2.59 8.04
CA SER A 455 -29.21 3.50 7.83
C SER A 455 -28.71 3.40 6.39
N PRO A 456 -28.38 4.52 5.72
CA PRO A 456 -27.57 4.44 4.52
C PRO A 456 -26.20 3.83 4.85
N VAL A 457 -25.61 3.11 3.88
CA VAL A 457 -24.26 2.54 4.05
C VAL A 457 -23.20 3.63 4.07
N VAL A 458 -23.35 4.63 3.21
CA VAL A 458 -22.51 5.84 3.20
C VAL A 458 -23.32 6.97 3.80
N ASP A 459 -22.86 7.51 4.92
CA ASP A 459 -23.48 8.66 5.59
C ASP A 459 -22.48 9.81 5.73
N THR A 460 -22.92 10.91 6.34
CA THR A 460 -22.12 12.10 6.59
C THR A 460 -21.85 12.23 8.08
N HIS A 461 -20.58 12.42 8.44
CA HIS A 461 -20.18 12.60 9.83
C HIS A 461 -20.80 13.89 10.40
N PRO A 462 -21.52 13.84 11.53
CA PRO A 462 -22.41 14.92 11.98
C PRO A 462 -21.71 16.22 12.42
N ILE A 463 -20.38 16.21 12.53
CA ILE A 463 -19.57 17.37 12.96
C ILE A 463 -18.62 17.86 11.88
N THR A 464 -18.12 16.96 11.02
CA THR A 464 -17.04 17.28 10.07
C THR A 464 -17.51 17.26 8.63
N ASP A 465 -18.76 16.85 8.39
CA ASP A 465 -19.37 16.65 7.08
C ASP A 465 -18.60 15.69 6.14
N ALA A 466 -17.64 14.94 6.69
CA ALA A 466 -16.87 13.96 5.93
C ALA A 466 -17.74 12.71 5.64
N PRO A 467 -17.65 12.12 4.43
CA PRO A 467 -18.33 10.87 4.15
C PRO A 467 -17.73 9.73 4.98
N ASP A 468 -18.59 8.93 5.60
CA ASP A 468 -18.23 7.76 6.39
C ASP A 468 -19.06 6.53 6.01
N VAL A 469 -18.68 5.36 6.54
CA VAL A 469 -19.47 4.12 6.40
C VAL A 469 -20.18 3.82 7.70
N ARG A 470 -21.49 3.61 7.60
CA ARG A 470 -22.30 3.02 8.67
C ARG A 470 -22.66 1.60 8.28
N PHE A 471 -22.06 0.65 8.98
CA PHE A 471 -22.27 -0.76 8.76
C PHE A 471 -22.32 -1.50 10.09
N VAL A 472 -23.18 -2.51 10.16
CA VAL A 472 -23.24 -3.47 11.25
C VAL A 472 -23.23 -4.85 10.63
N GLY A 473 -22.24 -5.65 10.99
CA GLY A 473 -22.16 -7.06 10.60
C GLY A 473 -23.26 -7.85 11.30
N GLY A 474 -23.62 -9.02 10.76
CA GLY A 474 -24.58 -9.90 11.41
C GLY A 474 -24.18 -10.14 12.87
N ILE A 475 -25.09 -9.81 13.78
CA ILE A 475 -24.97 -10.02 15.23
C ILE A 475 -25.67 -11.33 15.56
#